data_AF-A0A7C1UIY2-F1
#
_entry.id   AF-A0A7C1UIY2-F1
#
_cell.length_a   1.000
_cell.length_b   1.000
_cell.length_c   1.000
_cell.angle_alpha   90.00
_cell.angle_beta   90.00
_cell.angle_gamma   90.00
#
_symmetry.space_group_name_H-M   'P 1'
#
loop_
_entity.id
_entity.type
_entity.pdbx_description
1 polymer ?
#
loop_
_entity_poly.entity_id
_entity_poly.type
_entity_poly.pdbx_seq_one_letter_code
_entity_poly.pdbx_strand_id
1 'polypeptide(L)'
;EGGDRTQVRVVDESPAGLVVDGAQILGTGTAISDWVLVTCIPPLQPGQEDHAVSFVLPVSTPGLRIHCRRPYSRVTSVFDAPFSSRFDETDAVVVFDNVTVPWEQVFVDRDISATAAQFHTTAAHTLGNLQAQVRLMVKMRFLLGLAHRIVNVSGAERSASALTHLAEMATLAGSVEAHVMAAEYRARPDDSGVMVPDKRFLYTTMARQAELYPRALHLLRELTSSQAIDLPSSVAALDHPDLVAHAESPRTGSEERIKLYELAWDVIGSEFAGRHLQYEMFYAGATAVSQAHVRRTWRLEEADELLGRVLEGWGRDTPLP
;
A
#
# COMPACT_ATOMS: atom_id res chain seq x y z
N GLU A 1 -4.98 -37.12 -4.28
CA GLU A 1 -3.94 -36.65 -5.23
C GLU A 1 -3.82 -35.15 -5.04
N GLY A 2 -2.85 -34.73 -4.22
CA GLY A 2 -2.67 -33.34 -3.81
C GLY A 2 -1.24 -32.94 -4.09
N GLY A 3 -0.97 -32.59 -5.34
CA GLY A 3 0.27 -31.88 -5.66
C GLY A 3 0.30 -30.54 -4.94
N ASP A 4 1.50 -29.99 -4.73
CA ASP A 4 1.66 -28.65 -4.16
C ASP A 4 0.91 -27.63 -5.04
N ARG A 5 -0.17 -27.04 -4.53
CA ARG A 5 -0.99 -26.01 -5.21
C ARG A 5 -0.68 -24.60 -4.70
N THR A 6 0.45 -24.40 -4.01
CA THR A 6 0.79 -23.13 -3.36
C THR A 6 1.11 -21.99 -4.34
N GLN A 7 1.50 -22.31 -5.57
CA GLN A 7 1.81 -21.33 -6.62
C GLN A 7 1.33 -21.85 -7.98
N VAL A 8 0.82 -20.95 -8.82
CA VAL A 8 0.47 -21.27 -10.22
C VAL A 8 1.69 -21.78 -10.97
N ARG A 9 1.51 -22.85 -11.73
CA ARG A 9 2.49 -23.40 -12.68
C ARG A 9 1.84 -23.93 -13.94
N VAL A 10 2.63 -24.08 -14.99
CA VAL A 10 2.29 -24.90 -16.15
C VAL A 10 2.27 -26.37 -15.71
N VAL A 11 1.22 -27.10 -16.10
CA VAL A 11 1.10 -28.55 -15.84
C VAL A 11 0.98 -29.35 -17.13
N ASP A 12 0.58 -28.71 -18.23
CA ASP A 12 0.48 -29.32 -19.56
C ASP A 12 0.49 -28.23 -20.65
N GLU A 13 0.71 -28.64 -21.90
CA GLU A 13 0.67 -27.77 -23.07
C GLU A 13 -0.13 -28.42 -24.20
N SER A 14 -0.90 -27.62 -24.94
CA SER A 14 -1.71 -28.11 -26.05
C SER A 14 -1.71 -27.12 -27.21
N PRO A 15 -2.19 -27.52 -28.41
CA PRO A 15 -2.41 -26.57 -29.50
C PRO A 15 -3.34 -25.41 -29.14
N ALA A 16 -4.20 -25.57 -28.13
CA ALA A 16 -5.12 -24.54 -27.67
C ALA A 16 -4.48 -23.53 -26.70
N GLY A 17 -3.35 -23.88 -26.06
CA GLY A 17 -2.72 -23.03 -25.05
C GLY A 17 -1.98 -23.78 -23.96
N LEU A 18 -1.51 -23.03 -22.96
CA LEU A 18 -0.91 -23.56 -21.73
C LEU A 18 -2.00 -24.01 -20.76
N VAL A 19 -1.82 -25.16 -20.10
CA VAL A 19 -2.69 -25.59 -19.00
C VAL A 19 -1.99 -25.27 -17.69
N VAL A 20 -2.66 -24.52 -16.81
CA VAL A 20 -2.12 -24.09 -15.53
C VAL A 20 -2.94 -24.61 -14.34
N ASP A 21 -2.26 -24.95 -13.26
CA ASP A 21 -2.86 -25.37 -11.98
C ASP A 21 -2.12 -24.69 -10.82
N GLY A 22 -2.83 -24.46 -9.72
CA GLY A 22 -2.26 -23.91 -8.49
C GLY A 22 -3.08 -22.75 -7.93
N ALA A 23 -2.45 -21.89 -7.15
CA ALA A 23 -3.11 -20.74 -6.54
C ALA A 23 -2.23 -19.49 -6.54
N GLN A 24 -2.89 -18.33 -6.51
CA GLN A 24 -2.29 -17.04 -6.15
C GLN A 24 -2.99 -16.52 -4.90
N ILE A 25 -2.21 -16.05 -3.93
CA ILE A 25 -2.73 -15.46 -2.70
C ILE A 25 -2.84 -13.94 -2.84
N LEU A 26 -3.70 -13.33 -2.02
CA LEU A 26 -3.82 -11.87 -1.89
C LEU A 26 -4.16 -11.14 -3.22
N GLY A 27 -5.01 -11.76 -4.05
CA GLY A 27 -5.66 -11.12 -5.20
C GLY A 27 -6.61 -10.01 -4.75
N THR A 28 -6.04 -8.86 -4.38
CA THR A 28 -6.78 -7.70 -3.87
C THR A 28 -7.67 -7.17 -4.99
N GLY A 29 -8.98 -7.12 -4.75
CA GLY A 29 -9.94 -6.60 -5.72
C GLY A 29 -10.26 -7.55 -6.88
N THR A 30 -9.72 -8.76 -6.94
CA THR A 30 -9.96 -9.69 -8.06
C THR A 30 -11.45 -9.96 -8.29
N ALA A 31 -12.27 -9.98 -7.24
CA ALA A 31 -13.72 -10.19 -7.34
C ALA A 31 -14.47 -9.08 -8.09
N ILE A 32 -13.85 -7.92 -8.29
CA ILE A 32 -14.43 -6.76 -9.01
C ILE A 32 -13.63 -6.40 -10.27
N SER A 33 -12.63 -7.20 -10.65
CA SER A 33 -11.83 -7.00 -11.86
C SER A 33 -12.45 -7.69 -13.06
N ASP A 34 -12.25 -7.16 -14.27
CA ASP A 34 -12.63 -7.87 -15.51
C ASP A 34 -11.62 -8.98 -15.85
N TRP A 35 -10.33 -8.68 -15.66
CA TRP A 35 -9.20 -9.53 -15.99
C TRP A 35 -8.24 -9.67 -14.81
N VAL A 36 -7.53 -10.79 -14.77
CA VAL A 36 -6.41 -11.03 -13.84
C VAL A 36 -5.12 -11.22 -14.64
N LEU A 37 -4.08 -10.46 -14.28
CA LEU A 37 -2.71 -10.71 -14.71
C LEU A 37 -2.07 -11.67 -13.71
N VAL A 38 -1.61 -12.82 -14.18
CA VAL A 38 -0.90 -13.82 -13.37
C VAL A 38 0.57 -13.79 -13.76
N THR A 39 1.43 -13.52 -12.79
CA THR A 39 2.88 -13.45 -13.00
C THR A 39 3.65 -13.56 -11.69
N CYS A 40 4.99 -13.65 -11.75
CA CYS A 40 5.89 -13.62 -10.61
C CYS A 40 6.77 -12.36 -10.62
N ILE A 41 6.90 -11.67 -9.47
CA ILE A 41 7.85 -10.57 -9.25
C ILE A 41 9.07 -11.04 -8.45
N PRO A 42 8.93 -11.88 -7.38
CA PRO A 42 10.08 -12.44 -6.70
C PRO A 42 11.00 -13.22 -7.66
N PRO A 43 12.31 -13.22 -7.43
CA PRO A 43 13.26 -13.90 -8.30
C PRO A 43 13.08 -15.42 -8.23
N LEU A 44 12.83 -16.03 -9.39
CA LEU A 44 12.81 -17.49 -9.57
C LEU A 44 14.24 -18.03 -9.75
N GLN A 45 14.46 -19.26 -9.30
CA GLN A 45 15.72 -20.01 -9.42
C GLN A 45 15.66 -20.98 -10.60
N PRO A 46 16.81 -21.40 -11.16
CA PRO A 46 16.85 -22.52 -12.10
C PRO A 46 16.15 -23.76 -11.53
N GLY A 47 15.33 -24.42 -12.34
CA GLY A 47 14.45 -25.51 -11.90
C GLY A 47 13.05 -25.06 -11.49
N GLN A 48 12.74 -23.76 -11.56
CA GLN A 48 11.40 -23.20 -11.31
C GLN A 48 10.74 -22.67 -12.59
N GLU A 49 11.15 -23.16 -13.76
CA GLU A 49 10.68 -22.69 -15.07
C GLU A 49 9.16 -22.81 -15.20
N ASP A 50 8.53 -23.87 -14.70
CA ASP A 50 7.06 -24.04 -14.77
C ASP A 50 6.28 -22.93 -14.05
N HIS A 51 6.91 -22.19 -13.14
CA HIS A 51 6.34 -21.01 -12.46
C HIS A 51 6.66 -19.68 -13.16
N ALA A 52 7.57 -19.68 -14.13
CA ALA A 52 8.01 -18.52 -14.87
C ALA A 52 7.04 -18.19 -16.03
N VAL A 53 5.82 -17.83 -15.66
CA VAL A 53 4.74 -17.49 -16.59
C VAL A 53 4.24 -16.08 -16.38
N SER A 54 3.78 -15.45 -17.45
CA SER A 54 3.02 -14.19 -17.41
C SER A 54 1.90 -14.26 -18.43
N PHE A 55 0.65 -14.13 -17.99
CA PHE A 55 -0.53 -14.17 -18.86
C PHE A 55 -1.71 -13.44 -18.24
N VAL A 56 -2.73 -13.15 -19.04
CA VAL A 56 -4.01 -12.61 -18.55
C VAL A 56 -5.17 -13.54 -18.85
N LEU A 57 -6.17 -13.54 -17.97
CA LEU A 57 -7.43 -14.24 -18.18
C LEU A 57 -8.60 -13.40 -17.69
N PRO A 58 -9.80 -13.51 -18.29
CA PRO A 58 -11.02 -13.00 -17.68
C PRO A 58 -11.24 -13.66 -16.33
N VAL A 59 -11.70 -12.92 -15.32
CA VAL A 59 -11.97 -13.50 -13.99
C VAL A 59 -13.08 -14.57 -14.02
N SER A 60 -13.91 -14.57 -15.06
CA SER A 60 -14.97 -15.54 -15.30
C SER A 60 -14.50 -16.81 -16.03
N THR A 61 -13.20 -16.98 -16.27
CA THR A 61 -12.64 -18.14 -16.97
C THR A 61 -13.01 -19.44 -16.24
N PRO A 62 -13.60 -20.44 -16.93
CA PRO A 62 -13.89 -21.74 -16.34
C PRO A 62 -12.65 -22.38 -15.70
N GLY A 63 -12.81 -22.91 -14.49
CA GLY A 63 -11.71 -23.48 -13.69
C GLY A 63 -11.01 -22.47 -12.77
N LEU A 64 -11.25 -21.16 -12.94
CA LEU A 64 -10.81 -20.13 -12.00
C LEU A 64 -11.81 -20.00 -10.84
N ARG A 65 -11.33 -20.06 -9.60
CA ARG A 65 -12.14 -19.88 -8.38
C ARG A 65 -11.57 -18.79 -7.50
N ILE A 66 -12.40 -17.84 -7.11
CA ILE A 66 -12.02 -16.70 -6.27
C ILE A 66 -12.57 -16.94 -4.86
N HIS A 67 -11.67 -17.14 -3.90
CA HIS A 67 -12.00 -17.34 -2.49
C HIS A 67 -11.72 -16.07 -1.71
N CYS A 68 -12.73 -15.21 -1.58
CA CYS A 68 -12.64 -13.97 -0.83
C CYS A 68 -12.50 -14.22 0.67
N ARG A 69 -11.71 -13.37 1.35
CA ARG A 69 -11.74 -13.27 2.80
C ARG A 69 -13.11 -12.80 3.30
N ARG A 70 -13.28 -12.78 4.62
CA ARG A 70 -14.44 -12.13 5.26
C ARG A 70 -14.55 -10.67 4.77
N PRO A 71 -15.70 -10.25 4.21
CA PRO A 71 -15.90 -8.87 3.79
C PRO A 71 -16.19 -7.97 5.00
N TYR A 72 -15.51 -6.83 5.05
CA TYR A 72 -15.67 -5.78 6.07
C TYR A 72 -16.85 -4.86 5.75
N SER A 73 -17.30 -4.85 4.49
CA SER A 73 -18.50 -4.14 4.05
C SER A 73 -19.83 -4.67 4.61
N ARG A 74 -19.81 -5.73 5.43
CA ARG A 74 -20.97 -6.26 6.18
C ARG A 74 -21.35 -5.39 7.38
N VAL A 75 -21.43 -4.09 7.15
CA VAL A 75 -21.86 -3.07 8.13
C VAL A 75 -23.30 -2.67 7.83
N THR A 76 -24.02 -2.21 8.86
CA THR A 76 -25.45 -1.86 8.77
C THR A 76 -25.70 -0.40 8.40
N SER A 77 -24.67 0.44 8.41
CA SER A 77 -24.79 1.89 8.24
C SER A 77 -23.51 2.49 7.67
N VAL A 78 -23.66 3.43 6.73
CA VAL A 78 -22.55 4.26 6.24
C VAL A 78 -22.13 5.29 7.29
N PHE A 79 -23.04 5.70 8.18
CA PHE A 79 -22.72 6.65 9.24
C PHE A 79 -21.74 6.02 10.25
N ASP A 80 -21.98 4.77 10.64
CA ASP A 80 -21.21 4.04 11.65
C ASP A 80 -19.89 3.48 11.09
N ALA A 81 -19.80 3.27 9.77
CA ALA A 81 -18.61 2.70 9.14
C ALA A 81 -18.43 3.23 7.70
N PRO A 82 -18.08 4.52 7.54
CA PRO A 82 -18.12 5.21 6.25
C PRO A 82 -17.12 4.71 5.21
N PHE A 83 -16.03 4.07 5.66
CA PHE A 83 -14.99 3.51 4.79
C PHE A 83 -15.18 2.01 4.60
N SER A 84 -15.38 1.25 5.67
CA SER A 84 -15.66 -0.19 5.60
C SER A 84 -16.83 -0.50 4.65
N SER A 85 -17.88 0.34 4.66
CA SER A 85 -19.07 0.15 3.81
C SER A 85 -18.82 0.26 2.30
N ARG A 86 -17.76 0.94 1.85
CA ARG A 86 -17.61 1.36 0.43
C ARG A 86 -16.22 1.19 -0.18
N PHE A 87 -15.18 1.07 0.65
CA PHE A 87 -13.79 1.00 0.18
C PHE A 87 -13.11 -0.33 0.54
N ASP A 88 -13.87 -1.33 0.98
CA ASP A 88 -13.34 -2.67 1.26
C ASP A 88 -12.96 -3.41 -0.04
N GLU A 89 -11.66 -3.39 -0.36
CA GLU A 89 -11.08 -4.20 -1.42
C GLU A 89 -10.79 -5.62 -0.90
N THR A 90 -11.64 -6.58 -1.27
CA THR A 90 -11.52 -7.95 -0.75
C THR A 90 -10.21 -8.59 -1.21
N ASP A 91 -9.47 -9.16 -0.27
CA ASP A 91 -8.28 -9.96 -0.55
C ASP A 91 -8.72 -11.40 -0.80
N ALA A 92 -8.40 -11.96 -1.97
CA ALA A 92 -8.84 -13.29 -2.35
C ALA A 92 -7.68 -14.24 -2.64
N VAL A 93 -7.90 -15.54 -2.39
CA VAL A 93 -7.09 -16.60 -3.00
C VAL A 93 -7.73 -16.94 -4.35
N VAL A 94 -6.94 -16.85 -5.42
CA VAL A 94 -7.35 -17.19 -6.78
C VAL A 94 -6.80 -18.56 -7.11
N VAL A 95 -7.67 -19.54 -7.27
CA VAL A 95 -7.31 -20.94 -7.56
C VAL A 95 -7.55 -21.22 -9.03
N PHE A 96 -6.58 -21.88 -9.65
CA PHE A 96 -6.60 -22.36 -11.02
C PHE A 96 -6.70 -23.88 -10.97
N ASP A 97 -7.78 -24.43 -11.49
CA ASP A 97 -8.03 -25.87 -11.57
C ASP A 97 -7.94 -26.31 -13.03
N ASN A 98 -6.72 -26.69 -13.47
CA ASN A 98 -6.39 -27.06 -14.85
C ASN A 98 -6.97 -26.09 -15.92
N VAL A 99 -6.68 -24.79 -15.76
CA VAL A 99 -7.20 -23.74 -16.63
C VAL A 99 -6.36 -23.65 -17.91
N THR A 100 -7.00 -23.68 -19.08
CA THR A 100 -6.32 -23.43 -20.36
C THR A 100 -6.19 -21.92 -20.62
N VAL A 101 -4.97 -21.43 -20.78
CA VAL A 101 -4.60 -20.07 -21.15
C VAL A 101 -4.32 -20.05 -22.66
N PRO A 102 -5.14 -19.37 -23.48
CA PRO A 102 -4.92 -19.26 -24.91
C PRO A 102 -3.56 -18.62 -25.23
N TRP A 103 -2.88 -19.08 -26.28
CA TRP A 103 -1.55 -18.59 -26.67
C TRP A 103 -1.52 -17.07 -26.90
N GLU A 104 -2.62 -16.47 -27.38
CA GLU A 104 -2.74 -15.03 -27.60
C GLU A 104 -2.75 -14.20 -26.30
N GLN A 105 -2.96 -14.84 -25.15
CA GLN A 105 -2.95 -14.20 -23.83
C GLN A 105 -1.69 -14.53 -23.01
N VAL A 106 -0.76 -15.29 -23.57
CA VAL A 106 0.52 -15.63 -22.94
C VAL A 106 1.57 -14.59 -23.32
N PHE A 107 2.12 -13.90 -22.32
CA PHE A 107 3.23 -12.95 -22.48
C PHE A 107 4.60 -13.59 -22.23
N VAL A 108 4.66 -14.55 -21.30
CA VAL A 108 5.88 -15.32 -20.97
C VAL A 108 5.51 -16.78 -20.70
N ASP A 109 6.22 -17.71 -21.34
CA ASP A 109 6.15 -19.16 -21.12
C ASP A 109 7.52 -19.69 -20.67
N ARG A 110 7.61 -20.19 -19.44
CA ARG A 110 8.76 -20.89 -18.85
C ARG A 110 10.12 -20.20 -19.01
N ASP A 111 10.11 -18.87 -19.12
CA ASP A 111 11.32 -18.05 -19.23
C ASP A 111 11.49 -17.18 -17.98
N ILE A 112 12.41 -17.61 -17.11
CA ILE A 112 12.75 -16.92 -15.86
C ILE A 112 13.27 -15.50 -16.13
N SER A 113 14.10 -15.34 -17.16
CA SER A 113 14.70 -14.04 -17.47
C SER A 113 13.67 -13.08 -18.04
N ALA A 114 12.81 -13.52 -18.96
CA ALA A 114 11.73 -12.70 -19.49
C ALA A 114 10.71 -12.31 -18.41
N THR A 115 10.38 -13.24 -17.50
CA THR A 115 9.47 -12.97 -16.36
C THR A 115 10.00 -11.85 -15.48
N ALA A 116 11.30 -11.83 -15.17
CA ALA A 116 11.91 -10.73 -14.42
C ALA A 116 12.04 -9.44 -15.25
N ALA A 117 12.39 -9.57 -16.53
CA ALA A 117 12.61 -8.43 -17.43
C ALA A 117 11.35 -7.57 -17.61
N GLN A 118 10.16 -8.18 -17.61
CA GLN A 118 8.89 -7.46 -17.75
C GLN A 118 8.74 -6.34 -16.70
N PHE A 119 9.32 -6.50 -15.51
CA PHE A 119 9.23 -5.54 -14.40
C PHE A 119 10.49 -4.69 -14.21
N HIS A 120 11.66 -5.25 -14.50
CA HIS A 120 12.93 -4.63 -14.14
C HIS A 120 13.70 -4.03 -15.33
N THR A 121 13.43 -4.51 -16.53
CA THR A 121 13.94 -3.92 -17.78
C THR A 121 12.98 -2.88 -18.33
N THR A 122 11.67 -3.04 -18.11
CA THR A 122 10.66 -2.02 -18.47
C THR A 122 10.36 -1.06 -17.32
N ALA A 123 9.57 -0.03 -17.60
CA ALA A 123 9.07 0.91 -16.60
C ALA A 123 7.97 0.32 -15.68
N ALA A 124 7.42 -0.87 -15.94
CA ALA A 124 6.19 -1.39 -15.32
C ALA A 124 6.22 -1.36 -13.77
N HIS A 125 7.28 -1.89 -13.15
CA HIS A 125 7.39 -1.88 -11.68
C HIS A 125 7.47 -0.46 -11.13
N THR A 126 8.17 0.42 -11.83
CA THR A 126 8.41 1.79 -11.35
C THR A 126 7.12 2.63 -11.48
N LEU A 127 6.40 2.52 -12.59
CA LEU A 127 5.14 3.23 -12.82
C LEU A 127 4.03 2.71 -11.90
N GLY A 128 3.92 1.40 -11.70
CA GLY A 128 2.96 0.83 -10.75
C GLY A 128 3.22 1.32 -9.32
N ASN A 129 4.49 1.39 -8.91
CA ASN A 129 4.83 1.93 -7.59
C ASN A 129 4.65 3.44 -7.49
N LEU A 130 4.83 4.22 -8.57
CA LEU A 130 4.50 5.64 -8.56
C LEU A 130 3.03 5.87 -8.20
N GLN A 131 2.12 5.12 -8.82
CA GLN A 131 0.70 5.16 -8.48
C GLN A 131 0.47 4.84 -7.00
N ALA A 132 1.13 3.80 -6.47
CA ALA A 132 0.99 3.41 -5.07
C ALA A 132 1.49 4.50 -4.10
N GLN A 133 2.58 5.19 -4.44
CA GLN A 133 3.13 6.27 -3.60
C GLN A 133 2.29 7.56 -3.69
N VAL A 134 1.72 7.89 -4.84
CA VAL A 134 0.74 8.98 -4.97
C VAL A 134 -0.51 8.70 -4.13
N ARG A 135 -1.01 7.46 -4.15
CA ARG A 135 -2.14 7.02 -3.31
C ARG A 135 -1.81 7.17 -1.82
N LEU A 136 -0.61 6.75 -1.40
CA LEU A 136 -0.16 6.95 -0.01
C LEU A 136 -0.07 8.44 0.36
N MET A 137 0.47 9.29 -0.51
CA MET A 137 0.54 10.74 -0.30
C MET A 137 -0.83 11.34 -0.01
N VAL A 138 -1.84 11.00 -0.82
CA VAL A 138 -3.22 11.46 -0.61
C VAL A 138 -3.78 10.93 0.72
N LYS A 139 -3.52 9.67 1.06
CA LYS A 139 -3.94 9.06 2.33
C LYS A 139 -3.32 9.75 3.55
N MET A 140 -2.04 10.11 3.49
CA MET A 140 -1.35 10.81 4.58
C MET A 140 -1.90 12.24 4.76
N ARG A 141 -2.20 12.95 3.67
CA ARG A 141 -2.89 14.26 3.73
C ARG A 141 -4.30 14.14 4.32
N PHE A 142 -5.04 13.08 3.98
CA PHE A 142 -6.33 12.80 4.60
C PHE A 142 -6.21 12.59 6.11
N LEU A 143 -5.25 11.77 6.57
CA LEU A 143 -5.00 11.57 8.00
C LEU A 143 -4.66 12.87 8.72
N LEU A 144 -3.83 13.72 8.12
CA LEU A 144 -3.51 15.04 8.66
C LEU A 144 -4.76 15.92 8.78
N GLY A 145 -5.62 15.95 7.75
CA GLY A 145 -6.86 16.72 7.76
C GLY A 145 -7.86 16.23 8.82
N LEU A 146 -7.99 14.91 8.96
CA LEU A 146 -8.79 14.27 10.00
C LEU A 146 -8.29 14.65 11.39
N ALA A 147 -6.98 14.56 11.62
CA ALA A 147 -6.39 14.88 12.90
C ALA A 147 -6.48 16.35 13.27
N HIS A 148 -6.27 17.26 12.30
CA HIS A 148 -6.51 18.69 12.48
C HIS A 148 -7.97 18.97 12.90
N ARG A 149 -8.94 18.30 12.26
CA ARG A 149 -10.36 18.44 12.62
C ARG A 149 -10.64 17.94 14.03
N ILE A 150 -10.03 16.83 14.45
CA ILE A 150 -10.16 16.29 15.82
C ILE A 150 -9.60 17.28 16.85
N VAL A 151 -8.43 17.86 16.61
CA VAL A 151 -7.84 18.90 17.49
C VAL A 151 -8.78 20.10 17.62
N ASN A 152 -9.42 20.53 16.53
CA ASN A 152 -10.35 21.64 16.56
C ASN A 152 -11.66 21.32 17.32
N VAL A 153 -12.25 20.15 17.07
CA VAL A 153 -13.51 19.72 17.71
C VAL A 153 -13.36 19.44 19.21
N SER A 154 -12.21 18.90 19.61
CA SER A 154 -11.87 18.67 21.02
C SER A 154 -11.46 19.95 21.76
N GLY A 155 -11.20 21.04 21.05
CA GLY A 155 -10.73 22.31 21.62
C GLY A 155 -9.27 22.30 22.08
N ALA A 156 -8.46 21.38 21.55
CA ALA A 156 -7.08 21.13 21.97
C ALA A 156 -6.04 22.00 21.24
N GLU A 157 -6.42 23.07 20.53
CA GLU A 157 -5.49 23.91 19.75
C GLU A 157 -4.46 24.66 20.59
N ARG A 158 -4.70 24.80 21.89
CA ARG A 158 -3.73 25.39 22.83
C ARG A 158 -2.89 24.34 23.56
N SER A 159 -3.18 23.05 23.36
CA SER A 159 -2.40 21.96 23.93
C SER A 159 -1.09 21.82 23.18
N ALA A 160 0.03 22.07 23.87
CA ALA A 160 1.36 21.87 23.30
C ALA A 160 1.54 20.44 22.77
N SER A 161 1.05 19.43 23.49
CA SER A 161 1.10 18.02 23.07
C SER A 161 0.30 17.78 21.78
N ALA A 162 -0.94 18.31 21.69
CA ALA A 162 -1.75 18.13 20.49
C ALA A 162 -1.13 18.81 19.27
N LEU A 163 -0.58 20.02 19.44
CA LEU A 163 0.14 20.74 18.39
C LEU A 163 1.41 20.01 17.95
N THR A 164 2.16 19.41 18.90
CA THR A 164 3.34 18.59 18.57
C THR A 164 2.95 17.37 17.75
N HIS A 165 1.90 16.63 18.13
CA HIS A 165 1.42 15.49 17.34
C HIS A 165 0.95 15.91 15.94
N LEU A 166 0.23 17.04 15.84
CA LEU A 166 -0.23 17.58 14.57
C LEU A 166 0.94 17.99 13.65
N ALA A 167 1.96 18.65 14.21
CA ALA A 167 3.17 19.01 13.48
C ALA A 167 3.95 17.78 13.01
N GLU A 168 4.02 16.73 13.84
CA GLU A 168 4.68 15.48 13.45
C GLU A 168 3.94 14.79 12.29
N MET A 169 2.61 14.67 12.35
CA MET A 169 1.83 14.14 11.21
C MET A 169 2.01 14.98 9.94
N ALA A 170 2.06 16.31 10.06
CA ALA A 170 2.32 17.19 8.93
C ALA A 170 3.70 16.92 8.32
N THR A 171 4.71 16.64 9.16
CA THR A 171 6.06 16.28 8.73
C THR A 171 6.07 14.92 8.02
N LEU A 172 5.34 13.92 8.54
CA LEU A 172 5.20 12.61 7.89
C LEU A 172 4.52 12.73 6.51
N ALA A 173 3.42 13.48 6.42
CA ALA A 173 2.71 13.70 5.17
C ALA A 173 3.58 14.48 4.15
N GLY A 174 4.24 15.55 4.62
CA GLY A 174 5.15 16.36 3.80
C GLY A 174 6.36 15.58 3.29
N SER A 175 6.87 14.62 4.07
CA SER A 175 7.97 13.75 3.61
C SER A 175 7.55 12.85 2.45
N VAL A 176 6.37 12.20 2.53
CA VAL A 176 5.83 11.37 1.43
C VAL A 176 5.61 12.22 0.18
N GLU A 177 5.01 13.39 0.34
CA GLU A 177 4.79 14.34 -0.75
C GLU A 177 6.10 14.79 -1.41
N ALA A 178 7.10 15.17 -0.62
CA ALA A 178 8.39 15.61 -1.13
C ALA A 178 9.08 14.51 -1.96
N HIS A 179 9.00 13.25 -1.54
CA HIS A 179 9.59 12.16 -2.30
C HIS A 179 8.85 11.88 -3.61
N VAL A 180 7.51 11.94 -3.63
CA VAL A 180 6.72 11.81 -4.86
C VAL A 180 7.11 12.91 -5.85
N MET A 181 7.12 14.16 -5.38
CA MET A 181 7.51 15.30 -6.20
C MET A 181 8.95 15.19 -6.71
N ALA A 182 9.89 14.72 -5.88
CA ALA A 182 11.27 14.53 -6.29
C ALA A 182 11.41 13.42 -7.35
N ALA A 183 10.65 12.33 -7.21
CA ALA A 183 10.61 11.24 -8.18
C ALA A 183 10.08 11.72 -9.55
N GLU A 184 9.02 12.53 -9.55
CA GLU A 184 8.45 13.13 -10.76
C GLU A 184 9.37 14.18 -11.37
N TYR A 185 9.91 15.10 -10.56
CA TYR A 185 10.77 16.19 -11.03
C TYR A 185 12.06 15.67 -11.67
N ARG A 186 12.61 14.56 -11.15
CA ARG A 186 13.82 13.93 -11.67
C ARG A 186 13.53 12.79 -12.67
N ALA A 187 12.28 12.64 -13.12
CA ALA A 187 11.92 11.63 -14.09
C ALA A 187 12.72 11.77 -15.40
N ARG A 188 13.01 10.65 -16.05
CA ARG A 188 13.78 10.60 -17.30
C ARG A 188 13.19 9.54 -18.22
N PRO A 189 13.26 9.71 -19.56
CA PRO A 189 12.87 8.66 -20.48
C PRO A 189 13.82 7.46 -20.32
N ASP A 190 13.27 6.25 -20.40
CA ASP A 190 14.05 5.04 -20.61
C ASP A 190 14.44 4.87 -22.10
N ASP A 191 15.13 3.78 -22.42
CA ASP A 191 15.57 3.47 -23.79
C ASP A 191 14.40 3.26 -24.76
N SER A 192 13.18 3.02 -24.25
CA SER A 192 11.94 2.89 -25.03
C SER A 192 11.17 4.20 -25.12
N GLY A 193 11.69 5.31 -24.57
CA GLY A 193 11.06 6.62 -24.55
C GLY A 193 9.97 6.79 -23.49
N VAL A 194 9.79 5.83 -22.59
CA VAL A 194 8.81 5.93 -21.50
C VAL A 194 9.38 6.80 -20.39
N MET A 195 8.64 7.81 -19.93
CA MET A 195 9.06 8.62 -18.79
C MET A 195 8.99 7.80 -17.49
N VAL A 196 10.16 7.54 -16.90
CA VAL A 196 10.31 6.77 -15.66
C VAL A 196 10.65 7.72 -14.52
N PRO A 197 9.94 7.70 -13.38
CA PRO A 197 10.26 8.54 -12.24
C PRO A 197 11.60 8.11 -11.61
N ASP A 198 12.26 9.04 -10.93
CA ASP A 198 13.56 8.75 -10.30
C ASP A 198 13.38 7.68 -9.20
N LYS A 199 13.91 6.49 -9.50
CA LYS A 199 13.76 5.28 -8.69
C LYS A 199 14.31 5.47 -7.27
N ARG A 200 15.31 6.33 -7.08
CA ARG A 200 15.93 6.61 -5.77
C ARG A 200 14.90 7.16 -4.79
N PHE A 201 14.15 8.18 -5.20
CA PHE A 201 13.15 8.83 -4.35
C PHE A 201 11.86 8.00 -4.24
N LEU A 202 11.47 7.34 -5.34
CA LEU A 202 10.33 6.44 -5.32
C LEU A 202 10.51 5.32 -4.28
N TYR A 203 11.62 4.58 -4.35
CA TYR A 203 11.85 3.46 -3.44
C TYR A 203 12.22 3.91 -2.02
N THR A 204 12.72 5.13 -1.83
CA THR A 204 12.89 5.70 -0.49
C THR A 204 11.55 5.78 0.24
N THR A 205 10.50 6.32 -0.40
CA THR A 205 9.15 6.37 0.21
C THR A 205 8.62 4.98 0.51
N MET A 206 8.73 4.09 -0.48
CA MET A 206 8.26 2.70 -0.37
C MET A 206 8.93 1.95 0.78
N ALA A 207 10.23 2.16 1.00
CA ALA A 207 10.96 1.53 2.11
C ALA A 207 10.64 2.12 3.48
N ARG A 208 10.22 3.39 3.54
CA ARG A 208 9.83 4.07 4.79
C ARG A 208 8.35 3.89 5.13
N GLN A 209 7.53 3.42 4.20
CA GLN A 209 6.08 3.29 4.34
C GLN A 209 5.67 2.49 5.59
N ALA A 210 6.37 1.38 5.86
CA ALA A 210 6.15 0.52 7.02
C ALA A 210 6.47 1.18 8.38
N GLU A 211 7.12 2.34 8.38
CA GLU A 211 7.38 3.14 9.59
C GLU A 211 6.48 4.38 9.64
N LEU A 212 6.33 5.08 8.51
CA LEU A 212 5.60 6.35 8.42
C LEU A 212 4.10 6.16 8.69
N TYR A 213 3.48 5.14 8.07
CA TYR A 213 2.03 4.93 8.20
C TYR A 213 1.62 4.49 9.61
N PRO A 214 2.27 3.49 10.25
CA PRO A 214 1.96 3.14 11.63
C PRO A 214 2.16 4.30 12.60
N ARG A 215 3.21 5.13 12.41
CA ARG A 215 3.43 6.31 13.26
C ARG A 215 2.29 7.32 13.11
N ALA A 216 1.82 7.59 11.90
CA ALA A 216 0.68 8.48 11.68
C ALA A 216 -0.60 7.96 12.35
N LEU A 217 -0.89 6.66 12.27
CA LEU A 217 -2.05 6.08 12.96
C LEU A 217 -1.91 6.16 14.49
N HIS A 218 -0.70 5.96 15.02
CA HIS A 218 -0.46 6.09 16.45
C HIS A 218 -0.66 7.53 16.93
N LEU A 219 -0.15 8.54 16.19
CA LEU A 219 -0.40 9.95 16.50
C LEU A 219 -1.90 10.31 16.45
N LEU A 220 -2.62 9.76 15.48
CA LEU A 220 -4.07 9.94 15.39
C LEU A 220 -4.78 9.32 16.60
N ARG A 221 -4.34 8.14 17.08
CA ARG A 221 -4.85 7.51 18.31
C ARG A 221 -4.60 8.36 19.55
N GLU A 222 -3.41 8.94 19.69
CA GLU A 222 -3.11 9.86 20.80
C GLU A 222 -4.03 11.08 20.79
N LEU A 223 -4.36 11.62 19.61
CA LEU A 223 -5.26 12.76 19.46
C LEU A 223 -6.72 12.42 19.70
N THR A 224 -7.16 11.21 19.35
CA THR A 224 -8.54 10.78 19.62
C THR A 224 -8.72 10.33 21.07
N SER A 225 -7.71 9.74 21.69
CA SER A 225 -7.80 9.15 23.04
C SER A 225 -9.05 8.26 23.19
N SER A 226 -9.72 8.27 24.35
CA SER A 226 -10.95 7.52 24.63
C SER A 226 -12.13 7.90 23.73
N GLN A 227 -12.10 9.05 23.07
CA GLN A 227 -13.22 9.54 22.26
C GLN A 227 -13.44 8.68 21.00
N ALA A 228 -12.43 7.94 20.56
CA ALA A 228 -12.57 7.00 19.44
C ALA A 228 -13.39 5.74 19.78
N ILE A 229 -13.67 5.50 21.07
CA ILE A 229 -14.49 4.36 21.54
C ILE A 229 -15.73 4.82 22.32
N ASP A 230 -15.77 6.08 22.75
CA ASP A 230 -16.94 6.72 23.33
C ASP A 230 -17.94 7.14 22.24
N LEU A 231 -18.44 6.13 21.53
CA LEU A 231 -19.35 6.25 20.40
C LEU A 231 -20.63 5.47 20.67
N PRO A 232 -21.78 5.94 20.16
CA PRO A 232 -23.02 5.19 20.24
C PRO A 232 -22.90 3.85 19.51
N SER A 233 -23.80 2.93 19.83
CA SER A 233 -23.83 1.61 19.16
C SER A 233 -24.17 1.67 17.67
N SER A 234 -24.93 2.69 17.24
CA SER A 234 -25.29 2.92 15.84
C SER A 234 -25.91 4.31 15.67
N VAL A 235 -26.08 4.73 14.42
CA VAL A 235 -26.81 5.95 14.03
C VAL A 235 -28.21 6.05 14.63
N ALA A 236 -28.89 4.93 14.90
CA ALA A 236 -30.22 4.93 15.53
C ALA A 236 -30.20 5.51 16.95
N ALA A 237 -29.04 5.51 17.63
CA ALA A 237 -28.89 6.12 18.93
C ALA A 237 -29.06 7.65 18.92
N LEU A 238 -28.94 8.29 17.75
CA LEU A 238 -29.14 9.74 17.59
C LEU A 238 -30.59 10.16 17.82
N ASP A 239 -31.55 9.22 17.74
CA ASP A 239 -32.96 9.48 18.07
C ASP A 239 -33.22 9.54 19.59
N HIS A 240 -32.21 9.27 20.43
CA HIS A 240 -32.31 9.28 21.89
C HIS A 240 -31.62 10.52 22.49
N PRO A 241 -32.38 11.53 22.95
CA PRO A 241 -31.83 12.82 23.38
C PRO A 241 -30.76 12.71 24.49
N ASP A 242 -30.92 11.75 25.41
CA ASP A 242 -29.99 11.54 26.51
C ASP A 242 -28.58 11.13 26.01
N LEU A 243 -28.51 10.31 24.96
CA LEU A 243 -27.24 9.87 24.36
C LEU A 243 -26.58 10.98 23.54
N VAL A 244 -27.40 11.77 22.84
CA VAL A 244 -26.93 12.92 22.05
C VAL A 244 -26.37 14.01 22.97
N ALA A 245 -27.03 14.29 24.11
CA ALA A 245 -26.58 15.30 25.06
C ALA A 245 -25.18 15.00 25.64
N HIS A 246 -24.87 13.73 25.93
CA HIS A 246 -23.54 13.33 26.41
C HIS A 246 -22.42 13.52 25.38
N ALA A 247 -22.78 13.56 24.09
CA ALA A 247 -21.84 13.66 22.98
C ALA A 247 -21.64 15.10 22.47
N GLU A 248 -22.22 16.12 23.14
CA GLU A 248 -22.02 17.53 22.75
C GLU A 248 -20.55 17.95 22.89
N SER A 249 -20.05 18.69 21.89
CA SER A 249 -18.74 19.33 21.94
C SER A 249 -18.91 20.83 22.18
N PRO A 250 -17.93 21.51 22.80
CA PRO A 250 -17.94 22.98 22.91
C PRO A 250 -18.00 23.72 21.57
N ARG A 251 -17.76 23.04 20.44
CA ARG A 251 -17.54 23.65 19.12
C ARG A 251 -18.41 23.12 18.00
N THR A 252 -19.05 21.97 18.22
CA THR A 252 -19.90 21.32 17.22
C THR A 252 -21.02 20.56 17.92
N GLY A 253 -22.12 20.37 17.20
CA GLY A 253 -23.22 19.52 17.67
C GLY A 253 -22.79 18.06 17.76
N SER A 254 -23.51 17.30 18.59
CA SER A 254 -23.17 15.91 18.90
C SER A 254 -23.10 15.02 17.66
N GLU A 255 -24.00 15.18 16.69
CA GLU A 255 -24.00 14.38 15.46
C GLU A 255 -22.71 14.56 14.65
N GLU A 256 -22.25 15.80 14.47
CA GLU A 256 -21.01 16.08 13.73
C GLU A 256 -19.78 15.58 14.50
N ARG A 257 -19.77 15.68 15.84
CA ARG A 257 -18.73 15.04 16.66
C ARG A 257 -18.73 13.53 16.48
N ILE A 258 -19.88 12.86 16.64
CA ILE A 258 -19.99 11.41 16.51
C ILE A 258 -19.52 10.98 15.12
N LYS A 259 -20.03 11.63 14.06
CA LYS A 259 -19.64 11.35 12.67
C LYS A 259 -18.12 11.44 12.45
N LEU A 260 -17.46 12.43 13.06
CA LEU A 260 -16.01 12.58 12.96
C LEU A 260 -15.26 11.41 13.62
N TYR A 261 -15.72 10.98 14.81
CA TYR A 261 -15.07 9.92 15.56
C TYR A 261 -15.41 8.52 15.03
N GLU A 262 -16.59 8.30 14.44
CA GLU A 262 -16.91 7.07 13.68
C GLU A 262 -15.94 6.92 12.50
N LEU A 263 -15.70 8.00 11.74
CA LEU A 263 -14.68 8.01 10.69
C LEU A 263 -13.28 7.74 11.24
N ALA A 264 -12.92 8.36 12.37
CA ALA A 264 -11.61 8.15 12.98
C ALA A 264 -11.42 6.70 13.41
N TRP A 265 -12.43 6.10 14.03
CA TRP A 265 -12.41 4.70 14.44
C TRP A 265 -12.34 3.75 13.25
N ASP A 266 -13.10 4.02 12.17
CA ASP A 266 -13.06 3.21 10.95
C ASP A 266 -11.72 3.32 10.19
N VAL A 267 -10.88 4.31 10.53
CA VAL A 267 -9.54 4.51 9.97
C VAL A 267 -8.43 3.90 10.85
N ILE A 268 -8.62 3.81 12.16
CA ILE A 268 -7.57 3.36 13.10
C ILE A 268 -7.87 2.03 13.82
N GLY A 269 -9.14 1.66 14.01
CA GLY A 269 -9.57 0.63 14.96
C GLY A 269 -10.48 -0.48 14.42
N SER A 270 -11.19 -0.27 13.31
CA SER A 270 -12.02 -1.31 12.69
C SER A 270 -11.19 -2.46 12.08
N GLU A 271 -11.84 -3.57 11.71
CA GLU A 271 -11.18 -4.67 11.00
C GLU A 271 -10.62 -4.21 9.65
N PHE A 272 -11.34 -3.29 8.98
CA PHE A 272 -10.88 -2.59 7.78
C PHE A 272 -9.61 -1.75 8.04
N ALA A 273 -9.58 -0.99 9.14
CA ALA A 273 -8.40 -0.23 9.54
C ALA A 273 -7.19 -1.13 9.81
N GLY A 274 -7.40 -2.24 10.52
CA GLY A 274 -6.37 -3.25 10.79
C GLY A 274 -5.80 -3.85 9.50
N ARG A 275 -6.67 -4.22 8.55
CA ARG A 275 -6.24 -4.67 7.22
C ARG A 275 -5.48 -3.59 6.47
N HIS A 276 -5.90 -2.33 6.52
CA HIS A 276 -5.17 -1.25 5.87
C HIS A 276 -3.81 -0.99 6.51
N LEU A 277 -3.68 -1.06 7.83
CA LEU A 277 -2.37 -1.01 8.50
C LEU A 277 -1.45 -2.12 7.99
N GLN A 278 -1.94 -3.36 7.96
CA GLN A 278 -1.20 -4.50 7.43
C GLN A 278 -0.82 -4.29 5.95
N TYR A 279 -1.75 -3.80 5.14
CA TYR A 279 -1.52 -3.49 3.72
C TYR A 279 -0.42 -2.45 3.55
N GLU A 280 -0.50 -1.30 4.22
CA GLU A 280 0.53 -0.26 4.03
C GLU A 280 1.91 -0.72 4.53
N MET A 281 1.99 -1.61 5.52
CA MET A 281 3.26 -2.14 6.00
C MET A 281 3.92 -3.12 5.02
N PHE A 282 3.13 -3.91 4.28
CA PHE A 282 3.64 -5.05 3.52
C PHE A 282 3.23 -5.07 2.04
N TYR A 283 2.59 -4.02 1.53
CA TYR A 283 2.14 -3.93 0.13
C TYR A 283 3.26 -4.21 -0.87
N ALA A 284 4.45 -3.67 -0.64
CA ALA A 284 5.63 -3.87 -1.49
C ALA A 284 6.45 -5.13 -1.10
N GLY A 285 5.91 -5.98 -0.23
CA GLY A 285 6.61 -7.10 0.39
C GLY A 285 7.20 -6.78 1.77
N ALA A 286 7.96 -7.72 2.31
CA ALA A 286 8.65 -7.54 3.60
C ALA A 286 9.66 -6.38 3.53
N THR A 287 9.96 -5.75 4.67
CA THR A 287 10.90 -4.61 4.75
C THR A 287 12.22 -4.87 4.03
N ALA A 288 12.77 -6.07 4.14
CA ALA A 288 14.01 -6.46 3.45
C ALA A 288 13.93 -6.31 1.91
N VAL A 289 12.75 -6.54 1.31
CA VAL A 289 12.50 -6.39 -0.13
C VAL A 289 12.57 -4.91 -0.51
N SER A 290 11.81 -4.05 0.16
CA SER A 290 11.81 -2.61 -0.09
C SER A 290 13.20 -1.98 0.14
N GLN A 291 13.91 -2.42 1.19
CA GLN A 291 15.29 -1.97 1.45
C GLN A 291 16.28 -2.44 0.38
N ALA A 292 16.09 -3.62 -0.20
CA ALA A 292 16.90 -4.08 -1.32
C ALA A 292 16.73 -3.19 -2.57
N HIS A 293 15.52 -2.66 -2.82
CA HIS A 293 15.30 -1.69 -3.90
C HIS A 293 16.04 -0.37 -3.64
N VAL A 294 16.06 0.13 -2.41
CA VAL A 294 16.86 1.32 -2.03
C VAL A 294 18.35 1.06 -2.28
N ARG A 295 18.87 -0.08 -1.80
CA ARG A 295 20.29 -0.45 -2.00
C ARG A 295 20.70 -0.51 -3.48
N ARG A 296 19.80 -0.99 -4.36
CA ARG A 296 20.06 -1.07 -5.81
C ARG A 296 19.99 0.29 -6.53
N THR A 297 19.32 1.27 -5.95
CA THR A 297 19.08 2.58 -6.60
C THR A 297 19.87 3.72 -6.01
N TRP A 298 20.39 3.55 -4.80
CA TRP A 298 21.38 4.43 -4.24
C TRP A 298 22.76 4.17 -4.87
N ARG A 299 23.47 5.23 -5.23
CA ARG A 299 24.85 5.17 -5.73
C ARG A 299 25.78 5.44 -4.56
N LEU A 300 26.25 4.38 -3.89
CA LEU A 300 27.15 4.52 -2.74
C LEU A 300 28.47 5.19 -3.14
N GLU A 301 28.88 5.01 -4.39
CA GLU A 301 30.05 5.65 -4.97
C GLU A 301 29.96 7.18 -4.92
N GLU A 302 28.77 7.77 -5.12
CA GLU A 302 28.57 9.23 -4.99
C GLU A 302 28.86 9.72 -3.56
N ALA A 303 28.51 8.91 -2.55
CA ALA A 303 28.76 9.23 -1.15
C ALA A 303 30.25 9.03 -0.79
N ASP A 304 30.86 7.95 -1.30
CA ASP A 304 32.28 7.66 -1.11
C ASP A 304 33.16 8.69 -1.79
N GLU A 305 32.80 9.19 -2.97
CA GLU A 305 33.51 10.28 -3.65
C GLU A 305 33.50 11.57 -2.81
N LEU A 306 32.36 11.91 -2.20
CA LEU A 306 32.27 13.06 -1.30
C LEU A 306 33.19 12.89 -0.10
N LEU A 307 33.18 11.71 0.53
CA LEU A 307 34.08 11.39 1.64
C LEU A 307 35.55 11.43 1.20
N GLY A 308 35.87 10.87 0.03
CA GLY A 308 37.20 10.90 -0.56
C GLY A 308 37.74 12.31 -0.67
N ARG A 309 36.96 13.26 -1.21
CA ARG A 309 37.37 14.67 -1.29
C ARG A 309 37.64 15.30 0.08
N VAL A 310 36.88 14.93 1.11
CA VAL A 310 37.11 15.42 2.48
C VAL A 310 38.41 14.84 3.05
N LEU A 311 38.66 13.55 2.83
CA LEU A 311 39.87 12.87 3.28
C LEU A 311 41.13 13.37 2.55
N GLU A 312 41.02 13.71 1.28
CA GLU A 312 42.10 14.34 0.50
C GLU A 312 42.43 15.76 0.98
N GLY A 313 41.49 16.42 1.67
CA GLY A 313 41.63 17.80 2.12
C GLY A 313 42.60 18.01 3.30
N TRP A 314 43.08 16.93 3.93
CA TRP A 314 44.04 17.01 5.05
C TRP A 314 44.92 15.76 5.15
N GLY A 315 46.06 15.91 5.82
CA GLY A 315 47.03 14.84 6.05
C GLY A 315 47.86 15.11 7.30
N ARG A 316 48.90 14.28 7.53
CA ARG A 316 49.75 14.32 8.73
C ARG A 316 50.34 15.71 9.01
N ASP A 317 50.67 16.45 7.96
CA ASP A 317 51.37 17.73 8.04
C ASP A 317 50.46 18.93 7.75
N THR A 318 49.13 18.74 7.72
CA THR A 318 48.17 19.84 7.53
C THR A 318 48.14 20.72 8.78
N PRO A 319 48.49 22.02 8.69
CA PRO A 319 48.46 22.92 9.83
C PRO A 319 47.01 23.24 10.24
N LEU A 320 46.81 23.56 11.52
CA LEU A 320 45.52 24.10 11.98
C LEU A 320 45.27 25.48 11.34
N PRO A 321 44.00 25.83 11.07
CA PRO A 321 43.62 27.14 10.53
C PRO A 321 44.13 28.32 11.35
#